data_AF-A0A2A4G8D3-F1
#
_entry.id   AF-A0A2A4G8D3-F1
#
_cell.length_a   1.000
_cell.length_b   1.000
_cell.length_c   1.000
_cell.angle_alpha   90.00
_cell.angle_beta   90.00
_cell.angle_gamma   90.00
#
_symmetry.space_group_name_H-M   'P 1'
#
loop_
_entity.id
_entity.type
_entity.pdbx_description
1 polymer ?
#
loop_
_entity_poly.entity_id
_entity_poly.type
_entity_poly.pdbx_seq_one_letter_code
_entity_poly.pdbx_strand_id
1 'polypeptide(L)' 'MPRAMLEYTKTVLRKVSFDAKLFSKEVEKAVSRLLPYEIEELRFWLNQFTTDKPELRPSLMYLKA' A
#
# COMPACT_ATOMS: atom_id res chain seq x y z
N MET A 1 8.55 -4.65 -18.18
CA MET A 1 8.61 -3.38 -17.44
C MET A 1 8.56 -3.68 -15.94
N PRO A 2 9.70 -3.73 -15.23
CA PRO A 2 9.81 -4.34 -13.91
C PRO A 2 9.18 -3.55 -12.73
N ARG A 3 8.37 -2.50 -12.96
CA ARG A 3 7.75 -1.69 -11.89
C ARG A 3 6.31 -1.26 -12.15
N ALA A 4 5.71 -1.72 -13.25
CA ALA A 4 4.38 -1.25 -13.66
C ALA A 4 3.30 -1.57 -12.61
N MET A 5 3.42 -2.72 -11.94
CA MET A 5 2.42 -3.17 -10.96
C MET A 5 2.51 -2.41 -9.64
N LEU A 6 3.73 -2.15 -9.15
CA LEU A 6 3.94 -1.30 -7.98
C LEU A 6 3.47 0.15 -8.21
N GLU A 7 3.80 0.77 -9.33
CA GLU A 7 3.37 2.15 -9.62
C GLU A 7 1.84 2.25 -9.81
N TYR A 8 1.22 1.24 -10.43
CA TYR A 8 -0.23 1.12 -10.48
C TYR A 8 -0.82 1.03 -9.06
N THR A 9 -0.26 0.18 -8.21
CA THR A 9 -0.67 0.04 -6.80
C THR A 9 -0.58 1.36 -6.05
N LYS A 10 0.56 2.06 -6.11
CA LYS A 10 0.74 3.38 -5.46
C LYS A 10 -0.27 4.40 -5.97
N THR A 11 -0.66 4.33 -7.24
CA THR A 11 -1.68 5.21 -7.84
C THR A 11 -3.07 4.92 -7.27
N VAL A 12 -3.45 3.64 -7.18
CA VAL A 12 -4.73 3.22 -6.59
C VAL A 12 -4.79 3.63 -5.12
N LEU A 13 -3.76 3.32 -4.33
CA LEU A 13 -3.69 3.65 -2.90
C LEU A 13 -3.82 5.15 -2.65
N ARG A 14 -3.14 6.00 -3.46
CA ARG A 14 -3.31 7.46 -3.39
C ARG A 14 -4.76 7.87 -3.62
N LYS A 15 -5.42 7.31 -4.63
CA LYS A 15 -6.82 7.65 -4.97
C LYS A 15 -7.80 7.26 -3.88
N VAL A 16 -7.60 6.13 -3.21
CA VAL A 16 -8.52 5.64 -2.16
C VAL A 16 -8.14 6.09 -0.75
N SER A 17 -7.10 6.92 -0.60
CA SER A 17 -6.60 7.38 0.70
C SER A 17 -7.57 8.23 1.51
N PHE A 18 -8.69 8.66 0.91
CA PHE A 18 -9.77 9.38 1.61
C PHE A 18 -10.65 8.46 2.47
N ASP A 19 -10.60 7.14 2.28
CA ASP A 19 -11.38 6.15 3.03
C ASP A 19 -10.45 5.06 3.57
N ALA A 20 -10.23 5.06 4.89
CA ALA A 20 -9.33 4.13 5.55
C ALA A 20 -9.73 2.64 5.38
N LYS A 21 -11.02 2.35 5.28
CA LYS A 21 -11.54 0.99 5.10
C LYS A 21 -11.30 0.51 3.67
N LEU A 22 -11.53 1.36 2.68
CA LEU A 22 -11.22 1.06 1.28
C LEU A 22 -9.71 0.94 1.06
N PHE A 23 -8.93 1.86 1.64
CA PHE A 23 -7.47 1.83 1.59
C PHE A 23 -6.92 0.51 2.13
N SER A 24 -7.40 0.07 3.29
CA SER A 24 -6.98 -1.21 3.89
C SER A 24 -7.20 -2.42 2.97
N LYS A 25 -8.35 -2.47 2.28
CA LYS A 25 -8.67 -3.54 1.31
C LYS A 25 -7.75 -3.52 0.09
N GLU A 26 -7.40 -2.33 -0.40
CA GLU A 26 -6.48 -2.21 -1.53
C GLU A 26 -5.02 -2.52 -1.14
N VAL A 27 -4.61 -2.24 0.10
CA VAL A 27 -3.30 -2.70 0.64
C VAL A 27 -3.25 -4.22 0.72
N GLU A 28 -4.28 -4.87 1.27
CA GLU A 28 -4.37 -6.33 1.32
C GLU A 28 -4.30 -6.96 -0.09
N LYS A 29 -5.06 -6.40 -1.03
CA LYS A 29 -5.02 -6.82 -2.44
C LYS A 29 -3.63 -6.63 -3.06
N ALA A 30 -2.95 -5.52 -2.77
CA ALA A 30 -1.62 -5.25 -3.28
C ALA A 30 -0.60 -6.30 -2.81
N VAL A 31 -0.61 -6.64 -1.52
CA VAL A 31 0.29 -7.65 -0.94
C VAL A 31 0.10 -9.02 -1.60
N SER A 32 -1.12 -9.38 -2.00
CA SER A 32 -1.38 -10.65 -2.71
C SER A 32 -0.90 -10.67 -4.18
N ARG A 33 -0.63 -9.52 -4.79
CA ARG A 33 -0.34 -9.37 -6.24
C ARG A 33 1.10 -9.02 -6.55
N LEU A 34 1.75 -8.30 -5.64
CA LEU A 34 3.10 -7.79 -5.82
C LEU A 34 4.13 -8.89 -5.54
N LEU A 35 5.28 -8.78 -6.20
CA LEU A 35 6.42 -9.64 -5.91
C LEU A 35 7.05 -9.25 -4.55
N PRO A 36 7.76 -10.16 -3.87
CA PRO A 36 8.32 -9.88 -2.53
C PRO A 36 9.15 -8.59 -2.45
N TYR A 37 9.96 -8.29 -3.47
CA TYR A 37 10.75 -7.05 -3.50
C TYR A 37 9.89 -5.80 -3.70
N GLU A 38 8.77 -5.90 -4.43
CA GLU A 38 7.81 -4.80 -4.60
C GLU A 38 7.01 -4.56 -3.32
N ILE A 39 6.73 -5.61 -2.53
CA ILE A 39 6.10 -5.51 -1.22
C ILE A 39 7.01 -4.73 -0.25
N GLU A 40 8.31 -5.03 -0.24
CA GLU A 40 9.27 -4.28 0.58
C GLU A 40 9.35 -2.81 0.17
N GLU A 41 9.34 -2.50 -1.13
CA GLU A 41 9.30 -1.12 -1.61
C GLU A 41 7.96 -0.43 -1.24
N LEU A 42 6.84 -1.15 -1.37
CA LEU A 42 5.52 -0.67 -0.96
C LEU A 42 5.48 -0.37 0.54
N ARG A 43 6.12 -1.20 1.37
CA ARG A 43 6.21 -1.01 2.82
C ARG A 43 6.96 0.27 3.17
N PHE A 44 8.10 0.53 2.53
CA PHE A 44 8.82 1.80 2.75
C PHE A 44 7.95 3.00 2.36
N TRP A 45 7.31 2.92 1.19
CA TRP A 45 6.42 3.97 0.71
C TRP A 45 5.22 4.22 1.65
N LEU A 46 4.55 3.16 2.12
CA LEU A 46 3.40 3.25 3.03
C LEU A 46 3.78 3.86 4.39
N ASN A 47 4.95 3.55 4.94
CA ASN A 47 5.41 4.19 6.18
C ASN A 47 5.56 5.71 6.02
N GLN A 48 6.09 6.17 4.88
CA GLN A 48 6.17 7.60 4.58
C GLN A 48 4.80 8.21 4.33
N PHE A 49 3.97 7.55 3.50
CA PHE A 49 2.66 8.05 3.07
C PHE A 49 1.62 8.14 4.21
N THR A 50 1.75 7.33 5.26
CA THR A 50 0.85 7.31 6.42
C THR A 50 1.36 8.13 7.61
N THR A 51 2.48 8.84 7.44
CA THR A 51 3.04 9.70 8.50
C THR A 51 2.08 10.83 8.85
N ASP A 52 1.52 11.50 7.83
CA ASP A 52 0.55 12.59 7.93
C ASP A 52 -0.92 12.12 7.94
N LYS A 53 -1.16 10.80 7.84
CA LYS A 53 -2.50 10.18 7.79
C LYS A 53 -2.61 9.03 8.82
N PRO A 54 -2.73 9.35 10.12
CA PRO A 54 -2.76 8.34 11.18
C PRO A 54 -3.90 7.33 11.00
N GLU A 55 -5.02 7.73 10.39
CA GLU A 55 -6.17 6.88 10.06
C GLU A 55 -5.85 5.72 9.13
N LEU A 56 -4.77 5.84 8.33
CA LEU A 56 -4.35 4.79 7.40
C LEU A 56 -3.35 3.81 8.03
N ARG A 57 -2.72 4.15 9.15
CA ARG A 57 -1.71 3.29 9.81
C ARG A 57 -2.18 1.86 10.13
N PRO A 58 -3.46 1.60 10.48
CA PRO A 58 -3.93 0.23 10.67
C PRO A 58 -3.71 -0.67 9.46
N SER A 59 -3.72 -0.15 8.23
CA SER A 59 -3.49 -0.95 7.03
C SER A 59 -2.07 -1.53 6.94
N LEU A 60 -1.12 -1.02 7.71
CA LEU A 60 0.25 -1.57 7.75
C LEU A 60 0.29 -3.00 8.33
N MET A 61 -0.76 -3.43 9.03
CA MET A 61 -0.84 -4.80 9.56
C MET A 61 -0.83 -5.87 8.46
N TYR A 62 -1.29 -5.54 7.25
CA TYR A 62 -1.31 -6.44 6.10
C TYR A 62 0.06 -6.63 5.45
N LEU A 63 1.07 -5.83 5.82
CA LEU A 63 2.44 -5.94 5.31
C LEU A 63 3.30 -6.94 6.09
N LYS A 64 2.75 -7.55 7.15
CA LYS A 64 3.45 -8.59 7.92
C LYS A 64 3.28 -9.95 7.23
N ALA A 65 4.29 -10.32 6.45
CA ALA A 65 4.62 -11.72 6.16
C ALA A 65 5.98 -12.01 6.82
#